data_AF-A0A3N6PQD7-F1
#
_entry.id   AF-A0A3N6PQD7-F1
#
_cell.length_a   1.000
_cell.length_b   1.000
_cell.length_c   1.000
_cell.angle_alpha   90.00
_cell.angle_beta   90.00
_cell.angle_gamma   90.00
#
_symmetry.space_group_name_H-M   'P 1'
#
loop_
_entity.id
_entity.type
_entity.pdbx_description
1 polymer ?
#
loop_
_entity_poly.entity_id
_entity_poly.type
_entity_poly.pdbx_seq_one_letter_code
_entity_poly.pdbx_strand_id
1 'polypeptide(L)' 'MEDLEGEERGLRVGCETHDEWREFEPGRRSVAFFCPDCRIEIEVRLHDDLDWRDWGERC' A
#
# COMPACT_ATOMS: atom_id res chain seq x y z
N MET A 1 -29.10 -2.39 0.34
CA MET A 1 -27.80 -2.09 0.97
C MET A 1 -26.99 -3.33 0.71
N GLU A 2 -26.15 -3.28 -0.32
CA GLU A 2 -25.17 -4.32 -0.57
C GLU A 2 -23.99 -3.99 0.31
N ASP A 3 -23.82 -4.75 1.38
CA ASP A 3 -22.64 -4.76 2.20
C ASP A 3 -21.46 -5.14 1.28
N LEU A 4 -20.76 -4.12 0.77
CA LEU A 4 -19.42 -4.29 0.20
C LEU A 4 -18.46 -4.57 1.36
N GLU A 5 -18.72 -5.64 2.11
CA GLU A 5 -17.73 -6.29 2.98
C GLU A 5 -16.74 -6.99 2.06
N GLY A 6 -16.00 -6.21 1.27
CA GLY A 6 -14.82 -6.69 0.59
C GLY A 6 -13.86 -7.07 1.69
N GLU A 7 -13.67 -8.38 1.89
CA GLU A 7 -12.65 -8.96 2.77
C GLU A 7 -11.40 -8.09 2.71
N GLU A 8 -10.92 -7.60 3.87
CA GLU A 8 -9.74 -6.74 3.94
C GLU A 8 -8.63 -7.39 3.12
N ARG A 9 -8.31 -6.81 1.96
CA ARG A 9 -7.31 -7.37 1.05
C ARG A 9 -5.94 -6.94 1.54
N GLY A 10 -5.03 -7.90 1.69
CA GLY A 10 -3.63 -7.63 1.98
C GLY A 10 -2.97 -6.73 0.92
N LEU A 11 -1.86 -6.10 1.28
CA LEU A 11 -1.06 -5.31 0.35
C LEU A 11 -0.09 -6.23 -0.40
N ARG A 12 0.02 -6.09 -1.71
CA ARG A 12 1.08 -6.73 -2.50
C ARG A 12 2.01 -5.66 -3.06
N VAL A 13 3.27 -5.69 -2.67
CA VAL A 13 4.30 -4.73 -3.10
C VAL A 13 5.48 -5.51 -3.66
N GLY A 14 6.01 -5.07 -4.80
CA GLY A 14 7.10 -5.78 -5.46
C GLY A 14 7.83 -4.92 -6.47
N CYS A 15 8.96 -5.47 -6.94
CA CYS A 15 9.74 -4.90 -8.02
C CYS A 15 9.37 -5.59 -9.32
N GLU A 16 8.78 -4.84 -10.26
CA GLU A 16 8.41 -5.36 -11.59
C GLU A 16 9.62 -5.80 -12.42
N THR A 17 10.80 -5.22 -12.17
CA THR A 17 12.04 -5.52 -12.90
C THR A 17 12.56 -6.92 -12.63
N HIS A 18 12.35 -7.43 -11.41
CA HIS A 18 12.95 -8.69 -10.94
C HIS A 18 11.91 -9.78 -10.63
N ASP A 19 10.64 -9.52 -10.92
CA ASP A 19 9.49 -10.34 -10.54
C ASP A 19 9.49 -10.73 -9.04
N GLU A 20 10.04 -9.85 -8.20
CA GLU A 20 10.09 -10.04 -6.75
C GLU A 20 8.88 -9.38 -6.12
N TRP A 21 8.00 -10.18 -5.52
CA TRP A 21 6.78 -9.69 -4.88
C TRP A 21 6.70 -10.15 -3.43
N ARG A 22 6.21 -9.28 -2.56
CA ARG A 22 5.83 -9.61 -1.19
C ARG A 22 4.37 -9.26 -0.94
N GLU A 23 3.69 -10.23 -0.36
CA GLU A 23 2.32 -10.10 0.12
C GLU A 23 2.37 -9.82 1.62
N PHE A 24 1.61 -8.82 2.04
CA PHE A 24 1.49 -8.39 3.42
C PHE A 24 0.07 -8.64 3.89
N GLU A 25 -0.05 -9.14 5.11
CA GLU A 25 -1.33 -9.48 5.72
C GLU A 25 -2.24 -8.24 5.80
N PRO A 26 -3.57 -8.44 5.66
CA PRO A 26 -4.54 -7.38 5.93
C PRO A 26 -4.42 -6.85 7.37
N GLY A 27 -4.81 -5.59 7.58
CA GLY A 27 -4.66 -4.88 8.86
C GLY A 27 -3.32 -4.16 9.05
N ARG A 28 -2.33 -4.38 8.17
CA ARG A 28 -1.11 -3.55 8.15
C ARG A 28 -1.34 -2.25 7.39
N ARG A 29 -1.43 -1.15 8.14
CA ARG A 29 -1.56 0.22 7.59
C ARG A 29 -0.30 0.74 6.89
N SER A 30 0.84 0.12 7.12
CA SER A 30 2.13 0.54 6.59
C SER A 30 3.03 -0.67 6.37
N VAL A 31 3.59 -0.80 5.18
CA VAL A 31 4.48 -1.89 4.79
C VAL A 31 5.70 -1.32 4.07
N ALA A 32 6.85 -1.94 4.28
CA ALA A 32 8.08 -1.58 3.59
C ALA A 32 8.58 -2.77 2.78
N PHE A 33 8.99 -2.50 1.54
CA PHE A 33 9.56 -3.45 0.62
C PHE A 33 10.94 -2.94 0.19
N PHE A 34 11.94 -3.81 0.26
CA PHE A 34 13.29 -3.51 -0.20
C PHE A 34 13.71 -4.51 -1.27
N CYS A 35 14.15 -4.01 -2.41
CA CYS A 35 14.73 -4.83 -3.47
C CYS A 35 16.27 -4.67 -3.45
N PRO A 36 17.04 -5.73 -3.14
CA PRO A 36 18.49 -5.65 -3.03
C PRO A 36 19.20 -5.38 -4.36
N ASP A 37 18.61 -5.81 -5.48
CA ASP A 37 19.22 -5.68 -6.81
C ASP A 37 19.04 -4.27 -7.38
N CYS A 38 17.81 -3.74 -7.35
CA CYS A 38 17.53 -2.35 -7.70
C CYS A 38 18.05 -1.34 -6.66
N ARG A 39 18.33 -1.78 -5.42
CA ARG A 39 18.62 -0.93 -4.25
C ARG A 39 17.53 0.13 -4.01
N ILE A 40 16.28 -0.25 -4.26
CA ILE A 40 15.11 0.59 -4.01
C ILE A 40 14.43 0.16 -2.72
N GLU A 41 13.97 1.15 -1.97
CA GLU A 41 13.09 0.97 -0.82
C GLU A 41 11.76 1.66 -1.13
N ILE A 42 10.67 0.91 -0.98
CA ILE A 42 9.31 1.36 -1.21
C ILE A 42 8.55 1.19 0.10
N GLU A 43 8.09 2.30 0.66
CA GLU A 43 7.19 2.30 1.80
C GLU A 43 5.78 2.65 1.33
N VAL A 44 4.84 1.73 1.55
CA VAL A 44 3.42 1.92 1.22
C VAL A 44 2.66 2.12 2.51
N ARG A 45 1.97 3.26 2.63
CA ARG A 45 1.07 3.57 3.74
C ARG A 45 -0.35 3.70 3.21
N LEU A 46 -1.25 2.90 3.76
CA LEU A 46 -2.69 3.09 3.56
C LEU A 46 -3.10 4.26 4.45
N HIS A 47 -3.55 5.34 3.81
CA HIS A 47 -4.33 6.35 4.50
C HIS A 47 -5.79 5.91 4.49
N ASP A 48 -6.42 5.97 5.65
CA ASP A 48 -7.88 5.86 5.73
C ASP A 48 -8.46 7.18 5.19
N ASP A 49 -9.27 7.09 4.15
CA ASP A 49 -9.89 8.20 3.41
C ASP A 49 -10.92 8.99 4.25
N LEU A 50 -10.73 9.13 5.57
CA LEU A 50 -11.34 10.19 6.37
C LEU A 50 -10.55 11.52 6.28
N ASP A 51 -9.37 11.51 5.65
CA ASP A 51 -8.47 12.67 5.50
C ASP A 51 -8.38 13.22 4.06
N TRP A 52 -9.32 12.87 3.17
CA TRP A 52 -9.40 13.43 1.80
C TRP A 52 -9.63 14.95 1.75
N ARG A 53 -9.86 15.60 2.91
CA ARG A 53 -10.01 17.06 3.05
C ARG A 53 -8.68 17.81 3.13
N ASP A 54 -7.55 17.17 3.39
CA ASP A 54 -6.27 17.88 3.61
C ASP A 54 -5.46 18.10 2.31
N TRP A 55 -5.82 17.43 1.22
CA TRP A 55 -5.14 17.58 -0.08
C TRP A 55 -5.60 18.80 -0.90
N GLY A 56 -6.46 19.65 -0.35
CA GLY A 56 -7.09 20.80 -1.02
C GLY A 56 -6.42 22.17 -0.82
N GLU A 57 -5.42 22.34 0.05
CA GLU A 57 -4.88 23.67 0.39
C GLU A 57 -3.37 23.82 0.15
N ARG A 58 -2.95 23.74 -1.12
CA ARG A 58 -1.73 24.41 -1.61
C ARG A 58 -1.93 24.90 -3.05
N CYS A 59 -2.76 25.94 -3.23
CA CYS A 59 -2.72 26.82 -4.42
C CYS A 59 -1.75 27.98 -4.17
#